data_AF-A0A2N3KD44-F1
#
_entry.id   AF-A0A2N3KD44-F1
#
_cell.length_a   1.000
_cell.length_b   1.000
_cell.length_c   1.000
_cell.angle_alpha   90.00
_cell.angle_beta   90.00
_cell.angle_gamma   90.00
#
_symmetry.space_group_name_H-M   'P 1'
#
loop_
_entity.id
_entity.type
_entity.pdbx_description
1 polymer ?
#
loop_
_entity_poly.entity_id
_entity_poly.type
_entity_poly.pdbx_seq_one_letter_code
_entity_poly.pdbx_strand_id
1 'polypeptide(L)'
;MKTISSIKDIYIFIGLLAVGLWVIPLTVPVSTKGYASVPTLPECGDARSIDWIRGSVEEQSGQTVLGLHGAREVMTGKDGDFRTCVATIVTQDREAAISYSIGWHSRKYKVPFWTGDGL
;
A
#
# COMPACT_ATOMS: atom_id res chain seq x y z
N MET A 1 30.69 -35.45 59.93
CA MET A 1 30.52 -33.99 59.81
C MET A 1 31.59 -33.41 58.88
N LYS A 2 31.22 -32.99 57.66
CA LYS A 2 31.72 -31.80 56.94
C LYS A 2 31.11 -31.79 55.52
N THR A 3 29.90 -31.25 55.43
CA THR A 3 29.40 -30.63 54.20
C THR A 3 29.82 -29.16 54.24
N ILE A 4 29.72 -28.47 53.09
CA ILE A 4 30.05 -27.06 52.82
C ILE A 4 31.37 -26.90 52.04
N SER A 5 31.32 -27.29 50.76
CA SER A 5 32.20 -26.80 49.70
C SER A 5 31.40 -26.69 48.40
N SER A 6 30.39 -25.82 48.35
CA SER A 6 29.63 -25.57 47.11
C SER A 6 28.86 -24.24 47.14
N ILE A 7 29.45 -23.16 47.67
CA ILE A 7 28.77 -21.85 47.74
C ILE A 7 29.62 -20.72 47.13
N LYS A 8 30.93 -20.90 46.93
CA LYS A 8 31.81 -19.81 46.44
C LYS A 8 31.79 -19.58 44.93
N ASP A 9 31.49 -20.59 44.12
CA ASP A 9 31.60 -20.46 42.66
C ASP A 9 30.37 -19.80 41.98
N ILE A 10 29.25 -19.67 42.70
CA ILE A 10 28.00 -19.12 42.15
C ILE A 10 28.02 -17.58 42.12
N TYR A 11 28.70 -16.94 43.07
CA TYR A 11 28.69 -15.47 43.19
C TYR A 11 29.57 -14.75 42.16
N ILE A 12 30.59 -15.43 41.62
CA ILE A 12 31.49 -14.84 40.61
C ILE A 12 30.79 -14.72 39.25
N PHE A 13 29.93 -15.68 38.90
CA PHE A 13 29.20 -15.65 37.62
C PHE A 13 28.09 -14.60 37.59
N ILE A 14 27.44 -14.31 38.72
CA ILE A 14 26.33 -13.33 38.76
C ILE A 14 26.87 -11.90 38.67
N GLY A 15 28.06 -11.61 39.24
CA GLY A 15 28.65 -10.26 39.18
C GLY A 15 29.06 -9.84 37.76
N LEU A 16 29.46 -10.78 36.91
CA LEU A 16 29.96 -10.50 35.56
C LEU A 16 28.83 -10.29 34.53
N LEU A 17 27.64 -10.87 34.79
CA LEU A 17 26.45 -10.69 33.94
C LEU A 17 25.77 -9.31 34.11
N ALA A 18 25.89 -8.68 35.28
CA ALA A 18 25.25 -7.39 35.54
C ALA A 18 25.94 -6.20 34.84
N VAL A 19 27.26 -6.29 34.59
CA VAL A 19 28.03 -5.19 33.98
C VAL A 19 27.94 -5.19 32.45
N GLY A 20 27.79 -6.36 31.82
CA GLY A 20 27.70 -6.48 30.36
C GLY A 20 26.41 -5.91 29.75
N LEU A 21 25.33 -5.80 30.53
CA LEU A 21 24.02 -5.38 30.01
C LEU A 21 23.83 -3.87 29.88
N TRP A 22 24.74 -3.06 30.44
CA TRP A 22 24.60 -1.59 30.48
C TRP A 22 25.27 -0.84 29.33
N VAL A 23 25.96 -1.54 28.43
CA VAL A 23 26.78 -0.90 27.37
C VAL A 23 26.25 -1.17 25.96
N ILE A 24 24.96 -1.50 25.81
CA ILE A 24 24.33 -1.48 24.48
C ILE A 24 23.76 -0.08 24.29
N PRO A 25 24.47 0.85 23.62
CA PRO A 25 23.84 2.07 23.20
C PRO A 25 22.72 1.66 22.24
N LEU A 26 21.47 1.93 22.65
CA LEU A 26 20.30 1.93 21.78
C LEU A 26 20.47 3.09 20.78
N THR A 27 21.43 2.96 19.86
CA THR A 27 21.47 3.81 18.68
C THR A 27 20.34 3.35 17.78
N VAL A 28 19.14 3.86 18.05
CA VAL A 28 18.03 3.75 17.11
C VAL A 28 18.50 4.52 15.87
N PRO A 29 18.69 3.89 14.70
CA PRO A 29 18.91 4.65 13.49
C PRO A 29 17.62 5.44 13.25
N VAL A 30 17.64 6.73 13.61
CA VAL A 30 16.62 7.68 13.18
C VAL A 30 16.78 7.73 11.67
N SER A 31 15.90 6.98 10.98
CA SER A 31 15.88 6.92 9.53
C SER A 31 15.75 8.35 9.01
N THR A 32 16.84 8.83 8.41
CA THR A 32 16.96 10.16 7.86
C THR A 32 15.87 10.36 6.83
N LYS A 33 14.97 11.33 7.11
CA LYS A 33 14.07 12.00 6.18
C LYS A 33 13.91 11.26 4.86
N GLY A 34 13.00 10.27 4.83
CA GLY A 34 12.52 9.74 3.57
C GLY A 34 12.01 10.92 2.75
N TYR A 35 12.59 11.15 1.58
CA TYR A 35 12.05 12.06 0.60
C TYR A 35 10.57 11.72 0.47
N ALA A 36 9.69 12.61 0.91
CA ALA A 36 8.26 12.42 0.74
C ALA A 36 8.04 12.39 -0.77
N SER A 37 7.87 11.18 -1.31
CA SER A 37 7.57 11.01 -2.73
C SER A 37 6.33 11.84 -3.03
N VAL A 38 6.42 12.62 -4.11
CA VAL A 38 5.29 13.39 -4.60
C VAL A 38 4.12 12.41 -4.75
N PRO A 39 2.94 12.69 -4.17
CA PRO A 39 1.79 11.79 -4.28
C PRO A 39 1.49 11.53 -5.76
N THR A 40 1.51 10.27 -6.15
CA THR A 40 1.15 9.80 -7.49
C THR A 40 -0.22 9.13 -7.46
N LEU A 41 -1.02 9.38 -8.50
CA LEU A 41 -2.31 8.71 -8.64
C LEU A 41 -2.10 7.21 -8.90
N PRO A 42 -3.06 6.36 -8.47
CA PRO A 42 -3.09 4.96 -8.88
C PRO A 42 -2.97 4.80 -10.39
N GLU A 43 -2.31 3.73 -10.83
CA GLU A 43 -2.25 3.37 -12.24
C GLU A 43 -3.60 2.89 -12.76
N CYS A 44 -3.78 2.97 -14.09
CA CYS A 44 -5.03 2.54 -14.72
C CYS A 44 -5.36 1.08 -14.39
N GLY A 45 -4.36 0.20 -14.46
CA GLY A 45 -4.48 -1.22 -14.14
C GLY A 45 -4.16 -1.60 -12.69
N ASP A 46 -4.05 -0.64 -11.77
CA ASP A 46 -3.85 -0.96 -10.36
C ASP A 46 -5.07 -1.71 -9.80
N ALA A 47 -4.84 -2.66 -8.89
CA ALA A 47 -5.91 -3.51 -8.35
C ALA A 47 -7.07 -2.68 -7.77
N ARG A 48 -6.77 -1.56 -7.12
CA ARG A 48 -7.80 -0.67 -6.58
C ARG A 48 -8.64 -0.02 -7.68
N SER A 49 -8.01 0.42 -8.78
CA SER A 49 -8.72 0.98 -9.93
C SER A 49 -9.62 -0.07 -10.56
N ILE A 50 -9.14 -1.30 -10.71
CA ILE A 50 -9.92 -2.41 -11.28
C ILE A 50 -11.14 -2.73 -10.41
N ASP A 51 -10.96 -2.84 -9.10
CA ASP A 51 -12.04 -3.17 -8.17
C ASP A 51 -13.13 -2.08 -8.13
N TRP A 52 -12.73 -0.80 -8.15
CA TRP A 52 -13.68 0.31 -8.17
C TRP A 52 -14.50 0.29 -9.46
N ILE A 53 -13.83 0.16 -10.61
CA ILE A 53 -14.51 0.14 -11.92
C ILE A 53 -15.43 -1.08 -12.03
N ARG A 54 -14.99 -2.25 -11.54
CA ARG A 54 -15.83 -3.44 -11.47
C ARG A 54 -17.11 -3.15 -10.69
N GLY A 55 -16.98 -2.66 -9.46
CA GLY A 55 -18.13 -2.37 -8.59
C GLY A 55 -19.11 -1.38 -9.22
N SER A 56 -18.60 -0.29 -9.78
CA SER A 56 -19.43 0.72 -10.47
C SER A 56 -20.19 0.16 -11.66
N VAL A 57 -19.54 -0.64 -12.53
CA VAL A 57 -20.23 -1.22 -13.69
C VAL A 57 -21.24 -2.27 -13.26
N GLU A 58 -20.93 -3.11 -12.29
CA GLU A 58 -21.87 -4.11 -11.77
C GLU A 58 -23.10 -3.44 -11.14
N GLU A 59 -22.90 -2.38 -10.35
CA GLU A 59 -23.97 -1.59 -9.74
C GLU A 59 -24.86 -0.90 -10.79
N GLN A 60 -24.26 -0.29 -11.81
CA GLN A 60 -25.01 0.49 -12.80
C GLN A 60 -25.71 -0.40 -13.85
N SER A 61 -25.03 -1.45 -14.32
CA SER A 61 -25.53 -2.32 -15.40
C SER A 61 -26.33 -3.52 -14.90
N GLY A 62 -26.16 -3.91 -13.64
CA GLY A 62 -26.71 -5.16 -13.09
C GLY A 62 -26.07 -6.43 -13.66
N GLN A 63 -25.03 -6.31 -14.49
CA GLN A 63 -24.31 -7.43 -15.10
C GLN A 63 -23.03 -7.72 -14.32
N THR A 64 -22.72 -9.00 -14.13
CA THR A 64 -21.43 -9.42 -13.56
C THR A 64 -20.29 -9.12 -14.54
N VAL A 65 -19.23 -8.51 -14.02
CA VAL A 65 -18.02 -8.23 -14.78
C VAL A 65 -17.07 -9.42 -14.66
N LEU A 66 -16.81 -10.06 -15.78
CA LEU A 66 -15.93 -11.22 -15.87
C LEU A 66 -14.44 -10.82 -15.91
N GLY A 67 -14.15 -9.64 -16.46
CA GLY A 67 -12.79 -9.15 -16.55
C GLY A 67 -12.68 -7.70 -17.00
N LEU A 68 -11.55 -7.09 -16.65
CA LEU A 68 -11.13 -5.78 -17.13
C LEU A 68 -9.67 -5.91 -17.58
N HIS A 69 -9.40 -5.61 -18.84
CA HIS A 69 -8.06 -5.75 -19.42
C HIS A 69 -7.72 -4.59 -20.35
N GLY A 70 -6.45 -4.49 -20.72
CA GLY A 70 -5.96 -3.43 -21.61
C GLY A 70 -6.05 -2.03 -20.99
N ALA A 71 -6.14 -1.92 -19.66
CA ALA A 71 -6.18 -0.65 -18.95
C ALA A 71 -4.89 0.14 -19.23
N ARG A 72 -5.03 1.28 -19.90
CA ARG A 72 -3.89 2.13 -20.28
C ARG A 72 -4.23 3.60 -20.15
N GLU A 73 -3.20 4.37 -19.83
CA GLU A 73 -3.28 5.82 -19.78
C GLU A 73 -3.40 6.40 -21.20
N VAL A 74 -4.31 7.34 -21.38
CA VAL A 74 -4.46 8.10 -22.63
C VAL A 74 -4.13 9.58 -22.46
N MET A 75 -4.28 10.11 -21.24
CA MET A 75 -3.98 11.49 -20.92
C MET A 75 -3.66 11.59 -19.44
N THR A 76 -2.70 12.45 -19.09
CA THR A 76 -2.45 12.86 -17.71
C THR A 76 -2.48 14.37 -17.63
N GLY A 77 -3.16 14.86 -16.60
CA GLY A 77 -3.27 16.27 -16.30
C GLY A 77 -1.96 16.89 -15.83
N LYS A 78 -1.90 18.23 -15.83
CA LYS A 78 -0.70 18.94 -15.41
C LYS A 78 -0.44 18.64 -13.93
N ASP A 79 0.82 18.34 -13.61
CA ASP A 79 1.25 18.00 -12.25
C ASP A 79 0.62 16.72 -11.66
N GLY A 80 0.01 15.84 -12.47
CA GLY A 80 -0.57 14.57 -12.03
C GLY A 80 -1.79 14.74 -11.13
N ASP A 81 -2.60 15.76 -11.41
CA ASP A 81 -3.86 16.08 -10.73
C ASP A 81 -5.00 15.14 -11.13
N PHE A 82 -5.02 14.73 -12.41
CA PHE A 82 -5.88 13.69 -12.93
C PHE A 82 -5.15 12.81 -13.95
N ARG A 83 -5.71 11.62 -14.19
CA ARG A 83 -5.25 10.63 -15.18
C ARG A 83 -6.48 10.08 -15.87
N THR A 84 -6.53 10.10 -17.19
CA THR A 84 -7.59 9.47 -17.98
C THR A 84 -7.07 8.16 -18.55
N CYS A 85 -7.90 7.13 -18.39
CA CYS A 85 -7.63 5.75 -18.73
C CYS A 85 -8.69 5.24 -19.69
N VAL A 86 -8.28 4.33 -20.57
CA VAL A 86 -9.21 3.48 -21.31
C VAL A 86 -8.93 2.03 -20.95
N ALA A 87 -9.98 1.23 -20.90
CA ALA A 87 -9.89 -0.20 -20.69
C ALA A 87 -10.97 -0.92 -21.51
N THR A 88 -10.81 -2.23 -21.63
CA THR A 88 -11.85 -3.11 -22.15
C THR A 88 -12.45 -3.86 -20.98
N ILE A 89 -13.78 -3.82 -20.87
CA ILE A 89 -14.55 -4.58 -19.91
C ILE A 89 -15.28 -5.73 -20.60
N VAL A 90 -15.25 -6.89 -19.96
CA VAL A 90 -15.95 -8.08 -20.42
C VAL A 90 -17.03 -8.40 -19.40
N THR A 91 -18.29 -8.34 -19.81
CA THR A 91 -19.44 -8.80 -19.03
C THR A 91 -19.95 -10.11 -19.60
N GLN A 92 -20.96 -10.70 -18.96
CA GLN A 92 -21.61 -11.92 -19.45
C GLN A 92 -22.19 -11.77 -20.87
N ASP A 93 -22.66 -10.57 -21.21
CA ASP A 93 -23.43 -10.35 -22.43
C ASP A 93 -22.62 -9.68 -23.55
N ARG A 94 -21.54 -8.97 -23.19
CA ARG A 94 -20.75 -8.19 -24.17
C ARG A 94 -19.34 -7.86 -23.69
N GLU A 95 -18.51 -7.52 -24.66
CA GLU A 95 -17.25 -6.82 -24.47
C GLU A 95 -17.41 -5.35 -24.91
N ALA A 96 -16.93 -4.41 -24.11
CA ALA A 96 -17.06 -2.98 -24.38
C ALA A 96 -15.80 -2.21 -23.98
N ALA A 97 -15.48 -1.16 -24.74
CA ALA A 97 -14.47 -0.19 -24.33
C ALA A 97 -15.08 0.81 -23.35
N ILE A 98 -14.35 1.11 -22.28
CA ILE A 98 -14.74 2.09 -21.26
C ILE A 98 -13.65 3.16 -21.11
N SER A 99 -14.08 4.35 -20.73
CA SER A 99 -13.21 5.47 -20.40
C SER A 99 -13.49 5.91 -18.97
N TYR A 100 -12.44 6.07 -18.18
CA TYR A 100 -12.53 6.54 -16.81
C TYR A 100 -11.37 7.45 -16.47
N SER A 101 -11.57 8.33 -15.52
CA SER A 101 -10.58 9.25 -14.99
C SER A 101 -10.35 8.99 -13.51
N ILE A 102 -9.10 9.07 -13.09
CA ILE A 102 -8.64 8.98 -11.72
C ILE A 102 -8.16 10.38 -11.33
N GLY A 103 -8.63 10.92 -10.21
CA GLY A 103 -8.23 12.24 -9.73
C GLY A 103 -8.04 12.26 -8.22
N TRP A 104 -7.64 13.42 -7.67
CA TRP A 104 -7.51 13.59 -6.23
C TRP A 104 -8.77 14.17 -5.61
N HIS A 105 -9.37 13.45 -4.66
CA HIS A 105 -10.33 14.05 -3.74
C HIS A 105 -9.58 14.88 -2.69
N SER A 106 -8.46 14.34 -2.20
CA SER A 106 -7.50 15.10 -1.40
C SER A 106 -6.08 14.64 -1.66
N ARG A 107 -5.30 15.47 -2.36
CA ARG A 107 -3.88 15.20 -2.65
C ARG A 107 -3.02 15.14 -1.38
N LYS A 108 -3.35 15.97 -0.38
CA LYS A 108 -2.66 16.01 0.92
C LYS A 108 -2.77 14.67 1.66
N TYR A 109 -3.94 14.04 1.61
CA TYR A 109 -4.22 12.77 2.28
C TYR A 109 -4.12 11.55 1.36
N LYS A 110 -3.66 11.73 0.11
CA LYS A 110 -3.55 10.69 -0.90
C LYS A 110 -4.86 9.93 -1.11
N VAL A 111 -5.97 10.65 -1.12
CA VAL A 111 -7.32 10.09 -1.34
C VAL A 111 -7.69 10.30 -2.81
N PRO A 112 -7.61 9.28 -3.67
CA PRO A 112 -8.06 9.36 -5.05
C PRO A 112 -9.59 9.24 -5.13
N PHE A 113 -10.15 9.65 -6.27
CA PHE A 113 -11.49 9.32 -6.73
C PHE A 113 -11.42 8.81 -8.17
N TRP A 114 -12.48 8.10 -8.60
CA TRP A 114 -12.66 7.64 -9.97
C TRP A 114 -13.98 8.19 -10.50
N THR A 115 -14.06 8.40 -11.81
CA THR A 115 -15.26 8.85 -12.51
C THR A 115 -15.18 8.45 -13.98
N GLY A 116 -16.30 8.29 -14.68
CA GLY A 116 -16.30 8.09 -16.13
C GLY A 116 -17.71 7.88 -16.67
N ASP A 117 -17.81 7.80 -18.00
CA ASP A 117 -19.09 7.60 -18.67
C ASP A 117 -19.55 6.16 -18.45
N GLY A 118 -20.72 5.99 -17.84
CA GLY A 118 -21.25 4.67 -17.52
C GLY A 118 -20.60 4.01 -16.29
N LEU A 119 -20.24 4.82 -15.29
CA LEU A 119 -19.75 4.41 -13.96
C LEU A 119 -20.56 5.05 -12.84
#